data_AF-A0A0M0K8N3-F1
#
_entry.id   AF-A0A0M0K8N3-F1
#
_cell.length_a   1.000
_cell.length_b   1.000
_cell.length_c   1.000
_cell.angle_alpha   90.00
_cell.angle_beta   90.00
_cell.angle_gamma   90.00
#
_symmetry.space_group_name_H-M   'P 1'
#
loop_
_entity.id
_entity.type
_entity.pdbx_description
1 polymer ?
#
loop_
_entity_poly.entity_id
_entity_poly.type
_entity_poly.pdbx_seq_one_letter_code
_entity_poly.pdbx_strand_id
1 'polypeptide(L)'
;MRRKEAQKPPAWWNPHKPAFYLLPRAAVLGARTKQLGRMQELRDSLQLVKLAIDLNEAFQGEGLIENILIVSHRWEDSMTPDETGAQLAALRAHLRAHPELHYVWFDYACMPQRSGSAHRSGTDGRTKAEKAEFNLMLGAIADLYLTAKVLILLDTMYRSRFWTTMEGWCAMQKVTSQGVRPAREGESRVTVVCIHNATQDDKQALLKMSTKTPTEISNFLASPDVAVTNKKDKTTMLPIVGKTDEHVREMMSGMHSC
;
A
#
# COMPACT_ATOMS: atom_id res chain seq x y z
N MET A 1 -20.18 26.38 8.47
CA MET A 1 -19.33 25.17 8.43
C MET A 1 -18.08 25.41 9.26
N ARG A 2 -17.91 24.73 10.40
CA ARG A 2 -16.65 24.77 11.16
C ARG A 2 -15.61 23.98 10.37
N ARG A 3 -14.55 24.63 9.86
CA ARG A 3 -13.34 23.94 9.42
C ARG A 3 -12.88 23.07 10.59
N LYS A 4 -12.84 21.74 10.43
CA LYS A 4 -12.17 20.89 11.41
C LYS A 4 -10.71 21.32 11.39
N GLU A 5 -10.22 21.85 12.51
CA GLU A 5 -8.79 22.03 12.70
C GLU A 5 -8.11 20.69 12.41
N ALA A 6 -7.17 20.69 11.47
CA ALA A 6 -6.34 19.52 11.22
C ALA A 6 -5.62 19.21 12.54
N GLN A 7 -5.92 18.06 13.14
CA GLN A 7 -5.30 17.64 14.38
C GLN A 7 -3.80 17.54 14.11
N LYS A 8 -2.99 18.35 14.81
CA LYS A 8 -1.54 18.32 14.65
C LYS A 8 -1.06 16.87 14.83
N PRO A 9 -0.19 16.36 13.95
CA PRO A 9 0.34 15.02 14.11
C PRO A 9 1.02 14.90 15.48
N PRO A 10 0.99 13.72 16.10
CA PRO A 10 1.64 13.50 17.38
C PRO A 10 3.15 13.75 17.24
N ALA A 11 3.83 14.14 18.32
CA ALA A 11 5.24 14.54 18.29
C ALA A 11 6.21 13.46 17.74
N TRP A 12 5.80 12.19 17.74
CA TRP A 12 6.58 11.08 17.18
C TRP A 12 6.42 10.90 15.66
N TRP A 13 5.48 11.60 15.02
CA TRP A 13 5.24 11.49 13.58
C TRP A 13 5.98 12.60 12.83
N ASN A 14 6.87 12.19 11.93
CA ASN A 14 7.52 13.08 10.98
C ASN A 14 6.91 12.84 9.58
N PRO A 15 6.25 13.84 8.95
CA PRO A 15 5.65 13.67 7.63
C PRO A 15 6.69 13.40 6.53
N HIS A 16 7.95 13.82 6.70
CA HIS A 16 9.04 13.50 5.77
C HIS A 16 9.72 12.17 6.08
N LYS A 17 9.47 11.60 7.27
CA LYS A 17 10.00 10.30 7.70
C LYS A 17 8.88 9.44 8.31
N PRO A 18 7.79 9.14 7.56
CA PRO A 18 6.66 8.39 8.09
C PRO A 18 7.12 7.02 8.58
N ALA A 19 6.61 6.62 9.75
CA ALA A 19 6.95 5.35 10.37
C ALA A 19 5.91 4.29 10.05
N PHE A 20 6.36 3.14 9.53
CA PHE A 20 5.52 1.99 9.22
C PHE A 20 5.98 0.77 10.03
N TYR A 21 5.02 -0.08 10.40
CA TYR A 21 5.36 -1.44 10.80
C TYR A 21 5.62 -2.28 9.57
N LEU A 22 6.61 -3.15 9.66
CA LEU A 22 7.04 -4.04 8.60
C LEU A 22 7.31 -5.41 9.20
N LEU A 23 7.02 -6.45 8.43
CA LEU A 23 7.42 -7.81 8.72
C LEU A 23 8.87 -8.02 8.27
N PRO A 24 9.78 -8.45 9.16
CA PRO A 24 11.07 -8.97 8.72
C PRO A 24 10.85 -10.17 7.80
N ARG A 25 11.67 -10.28 6.75
CA ARG A 25 11.63 -11.40 5.79
C ARG A 25 11.56 -12.78 6.47
N ALA A 26 12.33 -12.97 7.54
CA ALA A 26 12.37 -14.21 8.29
C ALA A 26 11.01 -14.56 8.93
N ALA A 27 10.25 -13.57 9.41
CA ALA A 27 8.92 -13.79 9.98
C ALA A 27 7.94 -14.31 8.91
N VAL A 28 7.97 -13.75 7.70
CA VAL A 28 7.10 -14.18 6.59
C VAL A 28 7.43 -15.60 6.14
N LEU A 29 8.72 -15.90 5.95
CA LEU A 29 9.16 -17.23 5.53
C LEU A 29 8.96 -18.29 6.62
N GLY A 30 9.13 -17.91 7.89
CA GLY A 30 9.02 -18.80 9.04
C GLY A 30 7.60 -19.02 9.55
N ALA A 31 6.62 -18.23 9.08
CA ALA A 31 5.23 -18.40 9.52
C ALA A 31 4.72 -19.82 9.22
N ARG A 32 4.08 -20.46 10.19
CA ARG A 32 3.55 -21.84 10.04
C ARG A 32 2.06 -21.88 9.69
N THR A 33 1.43 -20.72 9.72
CA THR A 33 0.02 -20.52 9.39
C THR A 33 -0.19 -20.45 7.88
N LYS A 34 -1.44 -20.64 7.46
CA LYS A 34 -1.87 -20.44 6.07
C LYS A 34 -1.87 -18.96 5.63
N GLN A 35 -2.02 -18.05 6.58
CA GLN A 35 -2.15 -16.60 6.36
C GLN A 35 -1.38 -15.82 7.42
N LEU A 36 -1.06 -14.55 7.14
CA LEU A 36 -0.42 -13.65 8.10
C LEU A 36 -1.41 -13.23 9.21
N GLY A 37 -0.89 -12.99 10.41
CA GLY A 37 -1.67 -12.54 11.56
C GLY A 37 -2.11 -11.09 11.44
N ARG A 38 -3.04 -10.68 12.32
CA ARG A 38 -3.46 -9.28 12.41
C ARG A 38 -2.32 -8.44 12.98
N MET A 39 -2.14 -7.21 12.49
CA MET A 39 -1.06 -6.32 12.92
C MET A 39 -0.88 -6.25 14.44
N GLN A 40 -1.97 -6.09 15.21
CA GLN A 40 -1.88 -6.02 16.66
C GLN A 40 -1.29 -7.29 17.29
N GLU A 41 -1.70 -8.47 16.83
CA GLU A 41 -1.19 -9.76 17.35
C GLU A 41 0.29 -9.95 17.00
N LEU A 42 0.69 -9.53 15.81
CA LEU A 42 2.09 -9.57 15.36
C LEU A 42 2.96 -8.58 16.11
N ARG A 43 2.45 -7.37 16.39
CA ARG A 43 3.12 -6.37 17.24
C ARG A 43 3.31 -6.90 18.66
N ASP A 44 2.26 -7.43 19.27
CA ASP A 44 2.28 -7.89 20.65
C ASP A 44 3.17 -9.14 20.82
N SER A 45 3.35 -9.93 19.75
CA SER A 45 4.29 -11.05 19.68
C SER A 45 5.68 -10.69 19.15
N LEU A 46 5.99 -9.39 19.01
CA LEU A 46 7.30 -8.85 18.58
C LEU A 46 7.76 -9.35 17.19
N GLN A 47 6.82 -9.64 16.30
CA GLN A 47 7.09 -10.06 14.92
C GLN A 47 7.18 -8.89 13.93
N LEU A 48 6.87 -7.67 14.38
CA LEU A 48 6.95 -6.46 13.56
C LEU A 48 8.10 -5.58 14.00
N VAL A 49 8.73 -4.92 13.03
CA VAL A 49 9.66 -3.81 13.27
C VAL A 49 9.01 -2.51 12.82
N LYS A 50 9.19 -1.42 13.57
CA LYS A 50 8.73 -0.09 13.19
C LYS A 50 9.90 0.71 12.64
N LEU A 51 9.87 1.03 11.35
CA LEU A 51 10.93 1.75 10.66
C LEU A 51 10.40 3.07 10.11
N ALA A 52 11.20 4.13 10.24
CA ALA A 52 10.95 5.42 9.59
C ALA A 52 11.52 5.39 8.18
N ILE A 53 10.72 5.77 7.19
CA ILE A 53 11.10 5.78 5.78
C ILE A 53 11.37 7.21 5.38
N ASP A 54 12.61 7.55 5.03
CA ASP A 54 12.94 8.89 4.55
C ASP A 54 12.36 9.09 3.16
N LEU A 55 11.38 10.00 3.02
CA LEU A 55 10.74 10.23 1.74
C LEU A 55 11.68 10.91 0.73
N ASN A 56 12.69 11.66 1.18
CA ASN A 56 13.64 12.25 0.24
C ASN A 56 14.47 11.16 -0.45
N GLU A 57 15.00 10.21 0.34
CA GLU A 57 15.72 9.03 -0.20
C GLU A 57 14.76 8.14 -1.01
N ALA A 58 13.55 7.89 -0.50
CA ALA A 58 12.60 7.00 -1.13
C ALA A 58 12.19 7.47 -2.54
N PHE A 59 11.98 8.77 -2.74
CA PHE A 59 11.65 9.33 -4.06
C PHE A 59 12.84 9.32 -5.03
N GLN A 60 14.07 9.18 -4.55
CA GLN A 60 15.25 8.86 -5.37
C GLN A 60 15.39 7.37 -5.66
N GLY A 61 14.66 6.53 -4.93
CA GLY A 61 14.82 5.07 -4.98
C GLY A 61 16.05 4.61 -4.20
N GLU A 62 16.45 5.36 -3.18
CA GLU A 62 17.63 5.10 -2.35
C GLU A 62 17.25 4.75 -0.91
N GLY A 63 18.21 4.17 -0.19
CA GLY A 63 18.11 3.96 1.25
C GLY A 63 17.23 2.77 1.60
N LEU A 64 16.42 2.89 2.66
CA LEU A 64 15.64 1.76 3.16
C LEU A 64 14.63 1.22 2.14
N ILE A 65 14.15 2.07 1.22
CA ILE A 65 13.08 1.73 0.28
C ILE A 65 13.45 0.58 -0.67
N GLU A 66 14.74 0.44 -0.99
CA GLU A 66 15.27 -0.59 -1.90
C GLU A 66 15.07 -2.01 -1.35
N ASN A 67 15.03 -2.14 -0.03
CA ASN A 67 14.92 -3.41 0.69
C ASN A 67 13.49 -3.70 1.18
N ILE A 68 12.53 -2.82 0.88
CA ILE A 68 11.12 -2.97 1.26
C ILE A 68 10.32 -3.51 0.07
N LEU A 69 9.59 -4.61 0.31
CA LEU A 69 8.55 -5.10 -0.57
C LEU A 69 7.18 -4.70 -0.04
N ILE A 70 6.36 -4.09 -0.88
CA ILE A 70 4.96 -3.80 -0.57
C ILE A 70 4.06 -4.74 -1.34
N VAL A 71 3.08 -5.33 -0.65
CA VAL A 71 2.15 -6.28 -1.25
C VAL A 71 0.82 -5.58 -1.52
N SER A 72 0.45 -5.47 -2.79
CA SER A 72 -0.90 -5.03 -3.18
C SER A 72 -1.74 -6.26 -3.53
N HIS A 73 -2.87 -6.40 -2.85
CA HIS A 73 -3.71 -7.58 -2.97
C HIS A 73 -5.16 -7.25 -2.59
N ARG A 74 -6.09 -8.05 -3.09
CA ARG A 74 -7.48 -7.98 -2.66
C ARG A 74 -7.63 -8.75 -1.35
N TRP A 75 -8.38 -8.18 -0.40
CA TRP A 75 -8.91 -8.99 0.69
C TRP A 75 -9.96 -9.96 0.13
N GLU A 76 -9.73 -11.26 0.29
CA GLU A 76 -10.66 -12.32 -0.10
C GLU A 76 -11.95 -12.21 0.70
N ASP A 77 -11.79 -12.06 2.01
CA ASP A 77 -12.84 -11.77 2.98
C ASP A 77 -12.44 -10.60 3.89
N SER A 78 -13.46 -9.92 4.43
CA SER A 78 -13.28 -8.76 5.31
C SER A 78 -12.59 -9.07 6.65
N MET A 79 -12.50 -10.34 7.03
CA MET A 79 -11.78 -10.80 8.22
C MET A 79 -10.53 -11.60 7.95
N THR A 80 -10.53 -12.30 6.82
CA THR A 80 -9.48 -13.20 6.40
C THR A 80 -9.03 -12.79 5.00
N PRO A 81 -8.07 -11.84 4.91
CA PRO A 81 -7.63 -11.31 3.61
C PRO A 81 -7.09 -12.37 2.65
N ASP A 82 -6.48 -13.42 3.20
CA ASP A 82 -5.89 -14.56 2.49
C ASP A 82 -6.51 -15.86 3.00
N GLU A 83 -7.84 -16.00 2.86
CA GLU A 83 -8.60 -17.16 3.35
C GLU A 83 -8.05 -18.48 2.78
N THR A 84 -7.64 -18.46 1.52
CA THR A 84 -7.10 -19.60 0.78
C THR A 84 -5.64 -19.91 1.10
N GLY A 85 -4.86 -18.94 1.58
CA GLY A 85 -3.40 -19.03 1.74
C GLY A 85 -2.60 -18.86 0.44
N ALA A 86 -3.27 -18.57 -0.68
CA ALA A 86 -2.63 -18.39 -1.98
C ALA A 86 -1.72 -17.16 -1.99
N GLN A 87 -2.09 -16.10 -1.26
CA GLN A 87 -1.34 -14.85 -1.24
C GLN A 87 -0.04 -14.99 -0.47
N LEU A 88 -0.07 -15.60 0.72
CA LEU A 88 1.12 -15.89 1.50
C LEU A 88 2.04 -16.89 0.76
N ALA A 89 1.47 -17.87 0.06
CA ALA A 89 2.26 -18.79 -0.76
C ALA A 89 3.02 -18.05 -1.88
N ALA A 90 2.34 -17.17 -2.63
CA ALA A 90 2.94 -16.36 -3.68
C ALA A 90 4.00 -15.39 -3.13
N LEU A 91 3.70 -14.70 -2.02
CA LEU A 91 4.64 -13.82 -1.33
C LEU A 91 5.92 -14.56 -0.92
N ARG A 92 5.80 -15.77 -0.35
CA ARG A 92 6.97 -16.57 0.03
C ARG A 92 7.80 -17.00 -1.16
N ALA A 93 7.16 -17.41 -2.25
CA ALA A 93 7.86 -17.76 -3.48
C ALA A 93 8.67 -16.56 -3.99
N HIS A 94 8.06 -15.37 -4.00
CA HIS A 94 8.72 -14.13 -4.40
C HIS A 94 9.92 -13.80 -3.49
N LEU A 95 9.74 -13.80 -2.16
CA LEU A 95 10.83 -13.51 -1.22
C LEU A 95 12.00 -14.52 -1.30
N ARG A 96 11.74 -15.78 -1.68
CA ARG A 96 12.81 -16.76 -1.90
C ARG A 96 13.61 -16.45 -3.15
N ALA A 97 12.97 -15.94 -4.21
CA ALA A 97 13.63 -15.51 -5.43
C ALA A 97 14.37 -14.18 -5.28
N HIS A 98 14.00 -13.38 -4.28
CA HIS A 98 14.51 -12.02 -4.06
C HIS A 98 15.12 -11.88 -2.64
N PRO A 99 16.36 -12.39 -2.42
CA PRO A 99 17.01 -12.33 -1.11
C PRO A 99 17.35 -10.91 -0.64
N GLU A 100 17.41 -9.93 -1.55
CA GLU A 100 17.64 -8.51 -1.26
C GLU A 100 16.48 -7.85 -0.50
N LEU A 101 15.28 -8.45 -0.52
CA LEU A 101 14.09 -7.91 0.14
C LEU A 101 14.07 -8.29 1.61
N HIS A 102 14.42 -7.34 2.48
CA HIS A 102 14.56 -7.58 3.92
C HIS A 102 13.25 -7.37 4.70
N TYR A 103 12.36 -6.52 4.20
CA TYR A 103 11.15 -6.11 4.89
C TYR A 103 9.93 -6.20 3.98
N VAL A 104 8.80 -6.57 4.57
CA VAL A 104 7.52 -6.67 3.86
C VAL A 104 6.49 -5.78 4.52
N TRP A 105 5.80 -4.98 3.71
CA TRP A 105 4.55 -4.35 4.10
C TRP A 105 3.37 -5.12 3.49
N PHE A 106 2.50 -5.61 4.37
CA PHE A 106 1.26 -6.30 4.03
C PHE A 106 0.15 -5.71 4.89
N ASP A 107 -0.82 -5.03 4.29
CA ASP A 107 -1.73 -4.09 4.96
C ASP A 107 -2.37 -4.61 6.28
N TYR A 108 -2.89 -5.84 6.27
CA TYR A 108 -3.54 -6.47 7.41
C TYR A 108 -2.58 -6.75 8.55
N ALA A 109 -1.35 -7.13 8.19
CA ALA A 109 -0.30 -7.51 9.12
C ALA A 109 0.54 -6.31 9.59
N CYS A 110 0.50 -5.19 8.86
CA CYS A 110 1.39 -4.05 9.07
C CYS A 110 0.67 -2.77 9.51
N MET A 111 -0.65 -2.70 9.44
CA MET A 111 -1.42 -1.51 9.84
C MET A 111 -2.53 -1.87 10.84
N PRO A 112 -2.90 -1.01 11.82
CA PRO A 112 -3.91 -1.37 12.82
C PRO A 112 -5.28 -1.74 12.24
N GLN A 113 -5.71 -2.99 12.45
CA GLN A 113 -6.98 -3.52 11.91
C GLN A 113 -8.07 -3.67 12.96
N ARG A 114 -9.33 -3.65 12.52
CA ARG A 114 -10.47 -4.03 13.38
C ARG A 114 -10.39 -5.53 13.69
N SER A 115 -10.88 -5.93 14.85
CA SER A 115 -10.97 -7.35 15.23
C SER A 115 -12.13 -8.05 14.53
N GLY A 116 -12.11 -9.38 14.49
CA GLY A 116 -13.22 -10.21 13.98
C GLY A 116 -14.57 -9.91 14.62
N SER A 117 -14.58 -9.74 15.94
CA SER A 117 -15.79 -9.34 16.65
C SER A 117 -16.29 -7.97 16.22
N ALA A 118 -15.38 -6.99 16.06
CA ALA A 118 -15.73 -5.62 15.72
C ALA A 118 -16.29 -5.50 14.29
N HIS A 119 -15.74 -6.25 13.32
CA HIS A 119 -16.33 -6.32 11.99
C HIS A 119 -17.73 -6.94 12.00
N ARG A 120 -17.90 -8.10 12.64
CA ARG A 120 -19.22 -8.77 12.74
C ARG A 120 -20.28 -7.90 13.39
N SER A 121 -19.90 -7.09 14.37
CA SER A 121 -20.82 -6.22 15.08
C SER A 121 -20.96 -4.83 14.45
N GLY A 122 -20.29 -4.54 13.32
CA GLY A 122 -20.29 -3.22 12.70
C GLY A 122 -19.59 -2.12 13.53
N THR A 123 -18.82 -2.48 14.55
CA THR A 123 -18.13 -1.53 15.45
C THR A 123 -16.64 -1.39 15.12
N ASP A 124 -16.00 -0.31 15.56
CA ASP A 124 -14.56 -0.16 15.42
C ASP A 124 -13.86 -0.35 16.78
N GLY A 125 -13.38 -1.58 17.01
CA GLY A 125 -12.72 -2.02 18.23
C GLY A 125 -11.27 -1.55 18.39
N ARG A 126 -10.73 -0.76 17.44
CA ARG A 126 -9.40 -0.15 17.61
C ARG A 126 -9.42 0.89 18.72
N THR A 127 -8.31 1.02 19.45
CA THR A 127 -8.15 2.10 20.43
C THR A 127 -8.05 3.47 19.73
N LYS A 128 -8.17 4.57 20.50
CA LYS A 128 -7.96 5.92 19.95
C LYS A 128 -6.56 6.08 19.34
N ALA A 129 -5.54 5.52 19.98
CA ALA A 129 -4.17 5.55 19.49
C ALA A 129 -4.00 4.77 18.18
N GLU A 130 -4.61 3.58 18.08
CA GLU A 130 -4.58 2.77 16.87
C GLU A 130 -5.31 3.42 15.70
N LYS A 131 -6.41 4.13 15.95
CA LYS A 131 -7.11 4.90 14.90
C LYS A 131 -6.25 6.07 14.40
N ALA A 132 -5.57 6.75 15.32
CA ALA A 132 -4.65 7.82 14.94
C ALA A 132 -3.47 7.27 14.13
N GLU A 133 -2.86 6.17 14.57
CA GLU A 133 -1.77 5.50 13.86
C GLU A 133 -2.20 5.00 12.48
N PHE A 134 -3.37 4.34 12.37
CA PHE A 134 -3.96 3.95 11.09
C PHE A 134 -4.12 5.14 10.14
N ASN A 135 -4.68 6.26 10.60
CA ASN A 135 -4.91 7.43 9.75
C ASN A 135 -3.61 8.07 9.27
N LEU A 136 -2.56 8.09 10.11
CA LEU A 136 -1.24 8.60 9.73
C LEU A 136 -0.60 7.71 8.66
N MET A 137 -0.61 6.39 8.86
CA MET A 137 -0.09 5.42 7.89
C MET A 137 -0.86 5.48 6.56
N LEU A 138 -2.18 5.58 6.63
CA LEU A 138 -3.05 5.72 5.46
C LEU A 138 -2.75 7.00 4.67
N GLY A 139 -2.43 8.10 5.36
CA GLY A 139 -2.09 9.37 4.72
C GLY A 139 -0.80 9.34 3.89
N ALA A 140 0.14 8.43 4.22
CA ALA A 140 1.44 8.31 3.54
C ALA A 140 1.53 7.05 2.65
N ILE A 141 0.46 6.26 2.52
CA ILE A 141 0.53 4.97 1.83
C ILE A 141 0.76 5.10 0.31
N ALA A 142 0.28 6.19 -0.30
CA ALA A 142 0.49 6.42 -1.74
C ALA A 142 1.98 6.57 -2.07
N ASP A 143 2.74 7.26 -1.22
CA ASP A 143 4.19 7.45 -1.37
C ASP A 143 4.93 6.12 -1.36
N LEU A 144 4.50 5.22 -0.50
CA LEU A 144 5.04 3.87 -0.41
C LEU A 144 4.85 3.09 -1.71
N TYR A 145 3.65 3.10 -2.30
CA TYR A 145 3.43 2.46 -3.61
C TYR A 145 4.19 3.17 -4.75
N LEU A 146 4.35 4.49 -4.68
CA LEU A 146 5.12 5.26 -5.66
C LEU A 146 6.63 5.02 -5.61
N THR A 147 7.18 4.49 -4.50
CA THR A 147 8.64 4.43 -4.30
C THR A 147 9.19 3.02 -4.05
N ALA A 148 8.48 2.15 -3.34
CA ALA A 148 8.96 0.80 -2.97
C ALA A 148 8.90 -0.24 -4.10
N LYS A 149 9.59 -1.38 -3.95
CA LYS A 149 9.30 -2.55 -4.80
C LYS A 149 7.90 -3.06 -4.46
N VAL A 150 7.10 -3.40 -5.47
CA VAL A 150 5.71 -3.83 -5.26
C VAL A 150 5.48 -5.23 -5.85
N LEU A 151 4.94 -6.12 -5.03
CA LEU A 151 4.36 -7.38 -5.47
C LEU A 151 2.84 -7.21 -5.58
N ILE A 152 2.32 -7.24 -6.81
CA ILE A 152 0.89 -7.27 -7.07
C ILE A 152 0.44 -8.72 -7.14
N LEU A 153 -0.46 -9.11 -6.23
CA LEU A 153 -1.15 -10.38 -6.25
C LEU A 153 -2.49 -10.19 -6.97
N LEU A 154 -2.47 -10.47 -8.26
CA LEU A 154 -3.56 -10.16 -9.17
C LEU A 154 -4.59 -11.29 -9.18
N ASP A 155 -5.79 -11.01 -8.66
CA ASP A 155 -6.99 -11.83 -8.89
C ASP A 155 -7.91 -11.16 -9.95
N THR A 156 -8.97 -11.85 -10.37
CA THR A 156 -9.90 -11.34 -11.39
C THR A 156 -10.70 -10.11 -10.95
N MET A 157 -10.80 -9.86 -9.64
CA MET A 157 -11.57 -8.76 -9.06
C MET A 157 -10.70 -7.57 -8.67
N TYR A 158 -9.39 -7.66 -8.84
CA TYR A 158 -8.42 -6.68 -8.37
C TYR A 158 -8.73 -5.28 -8.89
N ARG A 159 -9.05 -5.13 -10.19
CA ARG A 159 -9.37 -3.81 -10.78
C ARG A 159 -10.79 -3.32 -10.52
N SER A 160 -11.61 -4.10 -9.81
CA SER A 160 -12.98 -3.70 -9.42
C SER A 160 -13.03 -3.00 -8.06
N ARG A 161 -11.92 -3.00 -7.31
CA ARG A 161 -11.85 -2.45 -5.94
C ARG A 161 -10.98 -1.20 -5.92
N PHE A 162 -11.38 -0.21 -5.12
CA PHE A 162 -10.73 1.09 -5.06
C PHE A 162 -9.24 1.00 -4.69
N TRP A 163 -8.94 0.32 -3.57
CA TRP A 163 -7.59 0.26 -3.00
C TRP A 163 -6.60 -0.41 -3.96
N THR A 164 -6.84 -1.66 -4.33
CA THR A 164 -6.01 -2.41 -5.28
C THR A 164 -5.80 -1.68 -6.61
N THR A 165 -6.83 -1.03 -7.15
CA THR A 165 -6.73 -0.23 -8.39
C THR A 165 -5.81 0.97 -8.20
N MET A 166 -5.98 1.74 -7.12
CA MET A 166 -5.15 2.90 -6.80
C MET A 166 -3.70 2.50 -6.53
N GLU A 167 -3.50 1.46 -5.71
CA GLU A 167 -2.19 0.90 -5.36
C GLU A 167 -1.46 0.39 -6.60
N GLY A 168 -2.15 -0.38 -7.44
CA GLY A 168 -1.61 -0.88 -8.70
C GLY A 168 -1.21 0.25 -9.64
N TRP A 169 -2.06 1.28 -9.78
CA TRP A 169 -1.73 2.46 -10.60
C TRP A 169 -0.46 3.15 -10.08
N CYS A 170 -0.39 3.47 -8.78
CA CYS A 170 0.78 4.10 -8.15
C CYS A 170 2.05 3.27 -8.36
N ALA A 171 1.96 1.96 -8.12
CA ALA A 171 3.07 1.02 -8.24
C ALA A 171 3.69 1.02 -9.64
N MET A 172 2.86 1.11 -10.67
CA MET A 172 3.28 1.07 -12.07
C MET A 172 3.75 2.43 -12.62
N GLN A 173 3.76 3.48 -11.79
CA GLN A 173 4.33 4.77 -12.18
C GLN A 173 5.84 4.83 -11.93
N LYS A 174 6.51 5.61 -12.77
CA LYS A 174 7.83 6.18 -12.54
C LYS A 174 7.68 7.63 -12.05
N VAL A 175 8.25 7.90 -10.89
CA VAL A 175 8.43 9.25 -10.33
C VAL A 175 9.49 10.01 -11.13
N THR A 176 9.22 11.28 -11.45
CA THR A 176 10.11 12.20 -12.18
C THR A 176 10.00 13.60 -11.62
N SER A 177 10.93 14.50 -11.98
CA SER A 177 10.85 15.92 -11.60
C SER A 177 9.64 16.67 -12.19
N GLN A 178 8.90 16.07 -13.12
CA GLN A 178 7.69 16.66 -13.73
C GLN A 178 6.39 16.11 -13.12
N GLY A 179 6.47 15.11 -12.25
CA GLY A 179 5.32 14.33 -11.79
C GLY A 179 5.51 12.84 -12.05
N VAL A 180 4.39 12.13 -12.24
CA VAL A 180 4.40 10.69 -12.55
C VAL A 180 4.12 10.43 -14.02
N ARG A 181 4.66 9.31 -14.50
CA ARG A 181 4.31 8.72 -15.80
C ARG A 181 4.36 7.20 -15.70
N PRO A 182 3.76 6.46 -16.64
CA PRO A 182 3.91 5.01 -16.68
C PRO A 182 5.39 4.62 -16.75
N ALA A 183 5.78 3.60 -15.99
CA ALA A 183 7.13 3.04 -16.05
C ALA A 183 7.37 2.39 -17.42
N ARG A 184 8.55 2.62 -18.00
CA ARG A 184 8.99 1.98 -19.24
C ARG A 184 9.67 0.64 -18.93
N GLU A 185 9.94 -0.12 -19.98
CA GLU A 185 10.76 -1.33 -19.87
C GLU A 185 12.10 -1.02 -19.17
N GLY A 186 12.48 -1.86 -18.21
CA GLY A 186 13.67 -1.65 -17.38
C GLY A 186 13.49 -0.69 -16.19
N GLU A 187 12.41 0.10 -16.12
CA GLU A 187 12.15 1.03 -15.01
C GLU A 187 11.17 0.46 -13.96
N SER A 188 10.50 -0.66 -14.26
CA SER A 188 9.46 -1.22 -13.41
C SER A 188 10.00 -1.69 -12.06
N ARG A 189 9.34 -1.24 -10.98
CA ARG A 189 9.52 -1.75 -9.60
C ARG A 189 8.50 -2.83 -9.24
N VAL A 190 7.66 -3.23 -10.20
CA VAL A 190 6.49 -4.06 -9.96
C VAL A 190 6.70 -5.47 -10.50
N THR A 191 6.44 -6.46 -9.64
CA THR A 191 6.21 -7.85 -10.05
C THR A 191 4.73 -8.17 -9.93
N VAL A 192 4.11 -8.66 -11.00
CA VAL A 192 2.71 -9.08 -11.01
C VAL A 192 2.63 -10.60 -11.05
N VAL A 193 2.01 -11.18 -10.03
CA VAL A 193 1.73 -12.63 -9.94
C VAL A 193 0.22 -12.82 -10.03
N CYS A 194 -0.23 -13.51 -11.08
CA CYS A 194 -1.62 -13.93 -11.18
C CYS A 194 -1.88 -15.04 -10.16
N ILE A 195 -2.92 -14.87 -9.36
CA ILE A 195 -3.42 -15.86 -8.40
C ILE A 195 -4.86 -16.22 -8.74
N HIS A 196 -5.34 -17.34 -8.20
CA HIS A 196 -6.68 -17.85 -8.46
C HIS A 196 -6.93 -18.03 -9.96
N ASN A 197 -7.97 -17.38 -10.50
CA ASN A 197 -8.38 -17.49 -11.89
C ASN A 197 -7.85 -16.34 -12.77
N ALA A 198 -6.99 -15.46 -12.24
CA ALA A 198 -6.47 -14.36 -13.04
C ALA A 198 -5.52 -14.87 -14.12
N THR A 199 -5.59 -14.22 -15.27
CA THR A 199 -4.92 -14.63 -16.50
C THR A 199 -3.94 -13.56 -16.97
N GLN A 200 -3.26 -13.85 -18.08
CA GLN A 200 -2.42 -12.86 -18.75
C GLN A 200 -3.24 -11.66 -19.27
N ASP A 201 -4.52 -11.85 -19.61
CA ASP A 201 -5.41 -10.77 -20.06
C ASP A 201 -5.72 -9.80 -18.92
N ASP A 202 -5.90 -10.31 -17.69
CA ASP A 202 -6.08 -9.46 -16.51
C ASP A 202 -4.85 -8.58 -16.27
N LYS A 203 -3.66 -9.16 -16.45
CA LYS A 203 -2.39 -8.42 -16.36
C LYS A 203 -2.28 -7.35 -17.44
N GLN A 204 -2.68 -7.64 -18.68
CA GLN A 204 -2.70 -6.63 -19.75
C GLN A 204 -3.70 -5.51 -19.47
N ALA A 205 -4.87 -5.83 -18.94
CA ALA A 205 -5.84 -4.82 -18.54
C ALA A 205 -5.33 -3.94 -17.39
N LEU A 206 -4.55 -4.50 -16.46
CA LEU A 206 -3.85 -3.75 -15.42
C LEU A 206 -2.77 -2.82 -16.00
N LEU A 207 -1.96 -3.31 -16.94
CA LEU A 207 -0.96 -2.47 -17.63
C LEU A 207 -1.62 -1.32 -18.40
N LYS A 208 -2.74 -1.58 -19.10
CA LYS A 208 -3.51 -0.52 -19.77
C LYS A 208 -4.05 0.53 -18.78
N MET A 209 -4.42 0.12 -17.57
CA MET A 209 -4.86 1.05 -16.53
C MET A 209 -3.71 1.95 -16.05
N SER A 210 -2.48 1.44 -16.04
CA SER A 210 -1.31 2.23 -15.61
C SER A 210 -1.04 3.46 -16.48
N THR A 211 -1.54 3.49 -17.73
CA THR A 211 -1.33 4.60 -18.66
C THR A 211 -2.15 5.84 -18.37
N LYS A 212 -3.06 5.78 -17.39
CA LYS A 212 -3.91 6.90 -17.00
C LYS A 212 -3.09 7.97 -16.28
N THR A 213 -3.38 9.23 -16.58
CA THR A 213 -2.93 10.38 -15.78
C THR A 213 -3.56 10.39 -14.38
N PRO A 214 -3.01 11.15 -13.41
CA PRO A 214 -3.62 11.30 -12.09
C PRO A 214 -5.10 11.71 -12.12
N THR A 215 -5.48 12.61 -13.03
CA THR A 215 -6.87 13.02 -13.21
C THR A 215 -7.74 11.88 -13.76
N GLU A 216 -7.28 11.16 -14.78
CA GLU A 216 -8.03 10.06 -15.38
C GLU A 216 -8.21 8.88 -14.43
N ILE A 217 -7.18 8.51 -13.66
CA ILE A 217 -7.31 7.44 -12.66
C ILE A 217 -8.22 7.88 -11.51
N SER A 218 -8.16 9.14 -11.08
CA SER A 218 -9.06 9.67 -10.05
C SER A 218 -10.53 9.60 -10.51
N ASN A 219 -10.81 9.98 -11.76
CA ASN A 219 -12.13 9.84 -12.35
C ASN A 219 -12.58 8.37 -12.47
N PHE A 220 -11.67 7.48 -12.87
CA PHE A 220 -11.94 6.03 -12.90
C PHE A 220 -12.31 5.50 -11.51
N LEU A 221 -11.50 5.82 -10.50
CA LEU A 221 -11.71 5.42 -9.11
C LEU A 221 -13.00 5.99 -8.51
N ALA A 222 -13.43 7.17 -8.97
CA ALA A 222 -14.69 7.79 -8.55
C ALA A 222 -15.92 7.04 -9.08
N SER A 223 -15.80 6.31 -10.20
CA SER A 223 -16.89 5.59 -10.87
C SER A 223 -17.69 4.69 -9.91
N PRO A 224 -19.03 4.55 -10.09
CA PRO A 224 -19.84 3.59 -9.34
C PRO A 224 -19.39 2.13 -9.52
N ASP A 225 -18.72 1.79 -10.63
CA ASP A 225 -18.24 0.43 -10.91
C ASP A 225 -17.06 0.02 -10.01
N VAL A 226 -16.39 1.00 -9.40
CA VAL A 226 -15.27 0.76 -8.47
C VAL A 226 -15.81 0.66 -7.04
N ALA A 227 -15.80 -0.56 -6.53
CA ALA A 227 -16.29 -0.90 -5.19
C ALA A 227 -15.33 -0.40 -4.10
N VAL A 228 -15.90 0.02 -2.97
CA VAL A 228 -15.18 0.46 -1.77
C VAL A 228 -15.68 -0.32 -0.56
N THR A 229 -14.77 -0.58 0.38
CA THR A 229 -15.11 -1.15 1.69
C THR A 229 -15.73 -0.07 2.59
N ASN A 230 -15.27 1.18 2.45
CA ASN A 230 -15.82 2.33 3.16
C ASN A 230 -16.00 3.51 2.21
N LYS A 231 -17.21 4.09 2.15
CA LYS A 231 -17.51 5.24 1.27
C LYS A 231 -16.59 6.44 1.52
N LYS A 232 -16.05 6.59 2.74
CA LYS A 232 -15.10 7.66 3.08
C LYS A 232 -13.74 7.49 2.42
N ASP A 233 -13.38 6.30 1.94
CA ASP A 233 -12.11 6.03 1.28
C ASP A 233 -11.99 6.90 0.02
N LYS A 234 -13.04 6.94 -0.81
CA LYS A 234 -13.13 7.84 -1.97
C LYS A 234 -12.98 9.30 -1.57
N THR A 235 -13.69 9.75 -0.54
CA THR A 235 -13.61 11.14 -0.06
C THR A 235 -12.20 11.53 0.40
N THR A 236 -11.46 10.57 0.98
CA THR A 236 -10.13 10.81 1.56
C THR A 236 -9.03 10.72 0.51
N MET A 237 -9.09 9.70 -0.35
CA MET A 237 -7.98 9.36 -1.24
C MET A 237 -8.09 9.97 -2.64
N LEU A 238 -9.29 10.24 -3.17
CA LEU A 238 -9.41 10.86 -4.50
C LEU A 238 -8.70 12.22 -4.61
N PRO A 239 -8.75 13.11 -3.61
CA PRO A 239 -7.97 14.35 -3.63
C PRO A 239 -6.46 14.10 -3.62
N ILE A 240 -5.99 13.06 -2.93
CA ILE A 240 -4.56 12.69 -2.86
C ILE A 240 -4.11 12.17 -4.22
N VAL A 241 -4.82 11.18 -4.76
CA VAL A 241 -4.50 10.58 -6.07
C VAL A 241 -4.55 11.63 -7.19
N GLY A 242 -5.56 12.49 -7.20
CA GLY A 242 -5.71 13.54 -8.21
C GLY A 242 -4.58 14.59 -8.17
N LYS A 243 -3.86 14.72 -7.06
CA LYS A 243 -2.74 15.66 -6.86
C LYS A 243 -1.37 15.00 -6.88
N THR A 244 -1.28 13.75 -7.33
CA THR A 244 -0.02 12.99 -7.33
C THR A 244 1.13 13.75 -8.02
N ASP A 245 0.87 14.41 -9.17
CA ASP A 245 1.89 15.19 -9.87
C ASP A 245 2.40 16.40 -9.05
N GLU A 246 1.50 17.11 -8.37
CA GLU A 246 1.86 18.25 -7.51
C GLU A 246 2.75 17.79 -6.37
N HIS A 247 2.31 16.75 -5.65
CA HIS A 247 3.03 16.17 -4.52
C HIS A 247 4.41 15.63 -4.92
N VAL A 248 4.50 14.92 -6.04
CA VAL A 248 5.77 14.40 -6.56
C VAL A 248 6.72 15.54 -6.91
N ARG A 249 6.23 16.61 -7.57
CA ARG A 249 7.07 17.77 -7.87
C ARG A 249 7.56 18.46 -6.60
N GLU A 250 6.71 18.59 -5.57
CA GLU A 250 7.11 19.15 -4.27
C GLU A 250 8.24 18.31 -3.64
N MET A 251 8.04 17.00 -3.53
CA MET A 251 9.04 16.07 -2.98
C MET A 251 10.35 16.10 -3.77
N MET A 252 10.29 16.19 -5.10
CA MET A 252 11.46 16.26 -5.97
C MET A 252 12.12 17.65 -5.99
N SER A 253 11.39 18.73 -5.71
CA SER A 253 11.92 20.11 -5.71
C SER A 253 12.59 20.50 -4.39
N GLY A 254 12.09 19.99 -3.26
CA GLY A 254 12.73 20.13 -1.95
C GLY A 254 14.14 19.53 -1.89
N MET A 255 14.51 18.77 -2.92
CA MET A 255 15.84 18.16 -3.11
C MET A 255 16.88 19.12 -3.68
N HIS A 256 16.47 20.23 -4.31
CA HIS A 256 17.42 21.22 -4.87
C HIS A 256 17.79 22.33 -3.86
N SER A 257 17.24 22.29 -2.65
CA SER A 257 17.43 23.33 -1.62
C SER A 257 18.28 22.88 -0.42
N CYS A 258 19.17 21.91 -0.61
CA CYS A 258 20.21 21.52 0.35
C CYS A 258 21.59 21.55 -0.31
#